data_AF-A0A026VWE9-F1
#
_entry.id   AF-A0A026VWE9-F1
#
_cell.length_a   1.000
_cell.length_b   1.000
_cell.length_c   1.000
_cell.angle_alpha   90.00
_cell.angle_beta   90.00
_cell.angle_gamma   90.00
#
_symmetry.space_group_name_H-M   'P 1'
#
loop_
_entity.id
_entity.type
_entity.pdbx_description
1 polymer ?
#
loop_
_entity_poly.entity_id
_entity_poly.type
_entity_poly.pdbx_seq_one_letter_code
_entity_poly.pdbx_strand_id
1 'polypeptide(L)'
;MADSLAKYGLYIDDLSKIRVLEPEAANQTNKLKEECQNFVSNSVIYLCLVAVLWGATNPFIKRGARGLEDVKASSASRRLIKELVFLVTKLEYILPFILNQCGSVLYFLTLQSTDISLAVPVSNSLTFVFTAITGWFLGEEKVHRNTYLGMILVLCGTTLCCWDKLNKTVES
;
A
#
# COMPACT_ATOMS: atom_id res chain seq x y z
N MET A 1 -0.33 13.46 38.56
CA MET A 1 -0.40 14.89 38.96
C MET A 1 -0.02 15.79 37.79
N ALA A 2 1.01 15.45 37.01
CA ALA A 2 1.37 16.14 35.76
C ALA A 2 0.23 16.18 34.71
N ASP A 3 -0.54 15.09 34.55
CA ASP A 3 -1.67 15.05 33.58
C ASP A 3 -2.80 16.04 33.93
N SER A 4 -2.98 16.35 35.21
CA SER A 4 -3.98 17.35 35.64
C SER A 4 -3.52 18.77 35.37
N LEU A 5 -2.21 19.03 35.34
CA LEU A 5 -1.63 20.34 35.05
C LEU A 5 -1.52 20.58 33.54
N ALA A 6 -1.26 19.54 32.76
CA ALA A 6 -1.31 19.57 31.29
C ALA A 6 -2.70 20.01 30.78
N LYS A 7 -3.78 19.61 31.47
CA LYS A 7 -5.15 20.03 31.16
C LYS A 7 -5.38 21.55 31.31
N TYR A 8 -4.58 22.23 32.13
CA TYR A 8 -4.60 23.69 32.30
C TYR A 8 -3.49 24.40 31.49
N GLY A 9 -2.83 23.68 30.56
CA GLY A 9 -1.73 24.23 29.76
C GLY A 9 -0.42 24.40 30.54
N LEU A 10 -0.29 23.85 31.74
CA LEU A 10 0.91 23.98 32.56
C LEU A 10 1.82 22.77 32.38
N TYR A 11 2.97 22.97 31.74
CA TYR A 11 3.99 21.95 31.54
C TYR A 11 5.26 22.28 32.34
N ILE A 12 5.87 21.27 32.96
CA ILE A 12 7.19 21.39 33.60
C ILE A 12 8.22 20.80 32.64
N ASP A 13 9.13 21.64 32.19
CA ASP A 13 10.23 21.28 31.28
C ASP A 13 11.36 20.54 32.05
N ASP A 14 12.28 19.87 31.35
CA ASP A 14 13.42 19.14 31.96
C ASP A 14 14.30 20.04 32.88
N LEU A 15 14.22 21.36 32.70
CA LEU A 15 14.88 22.37 33.52
C LEU A 15 14.07 22.79 34.77
N SER A 16 13.03 22.06 35.14
CA SER A 16 12.13 22.38 36.28
C SER A 16 11.43 23.75 36.16
N LYS A 17 11.30 24.31 34.95
CA LYS A 17 10.57 25.56 34.68
C LYS A 17 9.13 25.24 34.26
N ILE A 18 8.19 25.97 34.86
CA ILE A 18 6.77 25.93 34.50
C ILE A 18 6.56 26.82 33.26
N ARG A 19 6.07 26.25 32.16
CA ARG A 19 5.58 26.98 30.99
C ARG A 19 4.06 26.94 30.94
N VAL A 20 3.45 28.06 30.58
CA VAL A 20 2.03 28.16 30.26
C VAL A 20 1.90 28.06 28.75
N LEU A 21 1.27 26.99 28.28
CA LEU A 21 0.90 26.77 26.90
C LEU A 21 -0.35 27.61 26.63
N GLU A 22 -0.27 28.52 25.66
CA GLU A 22 -1.41 29.33 25.27
C GLU A 22 -2.51 28.39 24.73
N PRO A 23 -3.73 28.42 25.29
CA PRO A 23 -4.76 27.43 24.97
C PRO A 23 -5.15 27.44 23.49
N GLU A 24 -5.00 28.58 22.81
CA GLU A 24 -5.26 28.71 21.37
C GLU A 24 -4.22 27.97 20.52
N ALA A 25 -2.93 28.10 20.85
CA ALA A 25 -1.85 27.36 20.21
C ALA A 25 -2.04 25.84 20.42
N ALA A 26 -2.35 25.41 21.65
CA ALA A 26 -2.61 24.01 21.98
C ALA A 26 -3.78 23.40 21.19
N ASN A 27 -4.86 24.18 21.01
CA ASN A 27 -6.02 23.74 20.24
C ASN A 27 -5.71 23.64 18.74
N GLN A 28 -4.92 24.56 18.20
CA GLN A 28 -4.45 24.49 16.81
C GLN A 28 -3.56 23.28 16.57
N THR A 29 -2.63 22.95 17.48
CA THR A 29 -1.79 21.75 17.35
C THR A 29 -2.60 20.47 17.40
N ASN A 30 -3.57 20.37 18.32
CA ASN A 30 -4.45 19.21 18.40
C ASN A 30 -5.31 19.03 17.15
N LYS A 31 -5.85 20.12 16.60
CA LYS A 31 -6.62 20.09 15.34
C LYS A 31 -5.75 19.65 14.16
N LEU A 32 -4.53 20.18 14.05
CA LEU A 32 -3.58 19.80 13.00
C LEU A 32 -3.19 18.31 13.12
N LYS A 33 -3.02 17.81 14.35
CA LYS A 33 -2.73 16.40 14.62
C LYS A 33 -3.88 15.49 14.19
N GLU A 34 -5.14 15.85 14.47
CA GLU A 34 -6.31 15.12 13.96
C GLU A 34 -6.38 15.11 12.44
N GLU A 35 -6.19 16.27 11.79
CA GLU A 35 -6.18 16.36 10.32
C GLU A 35 -5.08 15.49 9.70
N CYS A 36 -3.88 15.51 10.30
CA CYS A 36 -2.75 14.69 9.87
C CYS A 36 -3.01 13.19 10.07
N GLN A 37 -3.57 12.77 11.22
CA GLN A 37 -3.92 11.37 11.44
C GLN A 37 -4.99 10.86 10.48
N ASN A 38 -6.00 11.69 10.17
CA ASN A 38 -7.02 11.36 9.18
C ASN A 38 -6.39 11.22 7.78
N PHE A 39 -5.46 12.11 7.42
CA PHE A 39 -4.75 12.07 6.14
C PHE A 39 -3.87 10.82 5.99
N VAL A 40 -3.11 10.47 7.03
CA VAL A 40 -2.27 9.25 7.07
C VAL A 40 -3.13 7.99 7.01
N SER A 41 -4.23 7.92 7.79
CA SER A 41 -5.13 6.77 7.75
C SER A 41 -5.76 6.57 6.37
N ASN A 42 -6.23 7.65 5.75
CA ASN A 42 -6.75 7.60 4.38
C ASN A 42 -5.69 7.12 3.38
N SER A 43 -4.46 7.61 3.50
CA SER A 43 -3.33 7.19 2.67
C SER A 43 -3.07 5.68 2.77
N VAL A 44 -3.02 5.14 3.99
CA VAL A 44 -2.83 3.69 4.20
C VAL A 44 -3.96 2.88 3.58
N ILE A 45 -5.21 3.33 3.68
CA ILE A 45 -6.35 2.68 3.02
C ILE A 45 -6.16 2.65 1.50
N TYR A 46 -5.76 3.76 0.88
CA TYR A 46 -5.51 3.79 -0.56
C TYR A 46 -4.34 2.87 -0.97
N LEU A 47 -3.27 2.81 -0.18
CA LEU A 47 -2.16 1.87 -0.41
C LEU A 47 -2.61 0.40 -0.32
N CYS A 48 -3.49 0.08 0.64
CA CYS A 48 -4.10 -1.24 0.73
C CYS A 48 -4.96 -1.56 -0.49
N LEU A 49 -5.75 -0.60 -0.99
CA LEU A 49 -6.55 -0.76 -2.21
C LEU A 49 -5.68 -0.98 -3.44
N VAL A 50 -4.60 -0.23 -3.60
CA VAL A 50 -3.59 -0.45 -4.65
C VAL A 50 -3.05 -1.87 -4.58
N ALA A 51 -2.67 -2.31 -3.38
CA ALA A 51 -2.12 -3.64 -3.18
C ALA A 51 -3.11 -4.76 -3.51
N VAL A 52 -4.39 -4.57 -3.21
CA VAL A 52 -5.46 -5.48 -3.63
C VAL A 52 -5.60 -5.48 -5.14
N LEU A 53 -5.65 -4.31 -5.79
CA LEU A 53 -5.80 -4.20 -7.24
C LEU A 53 -4.66 -4.93 -7.96
N TRP A 54 -3.41 -4.65 -7.62
CA TRP A 54 -2.25 -5.35 -8.20
C TRP A 54 -2.23 -6.83 -7.82
N GLY A 55 -2.36 -7.13 -6.53
CA GLY A 55 -2.23 -8.50 -6.04
C GLY A 55 -3.31 -9.44 -6.57
N ALA A 56 -4.55 -8.96 -6.69
CA ALA A 56 -5.63 -9.75 -7.27
C ALA A 56 -5.47 -9.90 -8.79
N THR A 57 -5.16 -8.83 -9.51
CA THR A 57 -5.11 -8.87 -10.98
C THR A 57 -3.91 -9.64 -11.52
N ASN A 58 -2.77 -9.66 -10.84
CA ASN A 58 -1.55 -10.33 -11.30
C ASN A 58 -1.76 -11.82 -11.68
N PRO A 59 -2.36 -12.69 -10.82
CA PRO A 59 -2.67 -14.07 -11.22
C PRO A 59 -3.67 -14.18 -12.38
N PHE A 60 -4.65 -13.28 -12.46
CA PHE A 60 -5.59 -13.26 -13.59
C PHE A 60 -4.90 -12.87 -14.90
N ILE A 61 -4.01 -11.88 -14.89
CA ILE A 61 -3.18 -11.48 -16.04
C ILE A 61 -2.33 -12.67 -16.50
N LYS A 62 -1.66 -13.37 -15.56
CA LYS A 62 -0.87 -14.57 -15.85
C LYS A 62 -1.72 -15.68 -16.47
N ARG A 63 -2.92 -15.92 -15.96
CA ARG A 63 -3.87 -16.90 -16.53
C ARG A 63 -4.38 -16.48 -17.91
N GLY A 64 -4.72 -15.21 -18.09
CA GLY A 64 -5.14 -14.63 -19.36
C GLY A 64 -4.03 -14.74 -20.41
N ALA A 65 -2.76 -14.60 -20.04
CA ALA A 65 -1.63 -14.73 -20.96
C ALA A 65 -1.35 -16.18 -21.44
N ARG A 66 -2.05 -17.21 -20.93
CA ARG A 66 -1.87 -18.60 -21.39
C ARG A 66 -2.19 -18.73 -22.90
N GLY A 67 -1.32 -19.42 -23.63
CA GLY A 67 -1.40 -19.57 -25.09
C GLY A 67 -0.65 -18.49 -25.89
N LEU A 68 -0.06 -17.49 -25.22
CA LEU A 68 0.79 -16.50 -25.89
C LEU A 68 2.03 -17.15 -26.53
N GLU A 69 2.56 -18.22 -25.93
CA GLU A 69 3.74 -18.96 -26.39
C GLU A 69 3.52 -19.67 -27.74
N ASP A 70 2.27 -19.94 -28.10
CA ASP A 70 1.90 -20.60 -29.35
C ASP A 70 1.88 -19.64 -30.56
N VAL A 71 2.00 -18.33 -30.32
CA VAL A 71 1.96 -17.29 -31.36
C VAL A 71 3.28 -17.27 -32.14
N LYS A 72 3.31 -17.96 -33.28
CA LYS A 72 4.47 -18.00 -34.19
C LYS A 72 4.38 -16.95 -35.31
N ALA A 73 5.51 -16.31 -35.62
CA ALA A 73 5.65 -15.44 -36.79
C ALA A 73 7.08 -15.49 -37.36
N SER A 74 7.21 -15.15 -38.65
CA SER A 74 8.48 -15.18 -39.39
C SER A 74 9.41 -14.00 -39.08
N SER A 75 8.90 -12.91 -38.52
CA SER A 75 9.69 -11.72 -38.17
C SER A 75 9.33 -11.20 -36.78
N ALA A 76 10.31 -10.69 -36.05
CA ALA A 76 10.16 -10.25 -34.66
C ALA A 76 9.06 -9.18 -34.48
N SER A 77 9.01 -8.18 -35.35
CA SER A 77 7.99 -7.13 -35.33
C SER A 77 6.57 -7.66 -35.57
N ARG A 78 6.40 -8.61 -36.50
CA ARG A 78 5.09 -9.25 -36.73
C ARG A 78 4.69 -10.17 -35.59
N ARG A 79 5.67 -10.80 -34.92
CA ARG A 79 5.42 -11.59 -33.71
C ARG A 79 4.86 -10.71 -32.60
N LEU A 80 5.52 -9.59 -32.32
CA LEU A 80 5.06 -8.63 -31.29
C LEU A 80 3.65 -8.12 -31.57
N ILE A 81 3.35 -7.74 -32.83
CA ILE A 81 1.99 -7.28 -33.18
C ILE A 81 0.97 -8.40 -32.95
N LYS A 82 1.26 -9.64 -33.33
CA LYS A 82 0.34 -10.77 -33.11
C LYS A 82 0.15 -11.09 -31.64
N GLU A 83 1.24 -11.06 -30.85
CA GLU A 83 1.19 -11.25 -29.40
C GLU A 83 0.35 -10.15 -28.74
N LEU A 84 0.55 -8.89 -29.12
CA LEU A 84 -0.26 -7.77 -28.64
C LEU A 84 -1.73 -7.94 -29.02
N VAL A 85 -2.03 -8.24 -30.29
CA VAL A 85 -3.41 -8.49 -30.76
C VAL A 85 -4.04 -9.64 -29.98
N PHE A 86 -3.32 -10.73 -29.74
CA PHE A 86 -3.80 -11.84 -28.93
C PHE A 86 -4.16 -11.39 -27.49
N LEU A 87 -3.29 -10.62 -26.84
CA LEU A 87 -3.52 -10.15 -25.47
C LEU A 87 -4.69 -9.17 -25.38
N VAL A 88 -4.81 -8.21 -26.30
CA VAL A 88 -5.88 -7.19 -26.26
C VAL A 88 -7.24 -7.73 -26.67
N THR A 89 -7.29 -8.79 -27.48
CA THR A 89 -8.55 -9.45 -27.87
C THR A 89 -9.05 -10.42 -26.81
N LYS A 90 -8.18 -10.86 -25.89
CA LYS A 90 -8.56 -11.80 -24.83
C LYS A 90 -9.10 -11.06 -23.61
N LEU A 91 -10.41 -11.19 -23.38
CA LEU A 91 -11.09 -10.54 -22.25
C LEU A 91 -10.51 -10.95 -20.88
N GLU A 92 -10.12 -12.21 -20.74
CA GLU A 92 -9.46 -12.75 -19.54
C GLU A 92 -8.12 -12.07 -19.22
N TYR A 93 -7.51 -11.38 -20.19
CA TYR A 93 -6.28 -10.60 -19.99
C TYR A 93 -6.58 -9.10 -19.87
N ILE A 94 -7.38 -8.53 -20.77
CA ILE A 94 -7.54 -7.07 -20.85
C ILE A 94 -8.28 -6.49 -19.63
N LEU A 95 -9.28 -7.20 -19.09
CA LEU A 95 -10.02 -6.75 -17.91
C LEU A 95 -9.13 -6.62 -16.68
N PRO A 96 -8.40 -7.67 -16.25
CA PRO A 96 -7.50 -7.54 -15.11
C PRO A 96 -6.34 -6.59 -15.40
N PHE A 97 -5.89 -6.46 -16.65
CA PHE A 97 -4.87 -5.48 -17.03
C PHE A 97 -5.35 -4.03 -16.83
N ILE A 98 -6.57 -3.68 -17.24
CA ILE A 98 -7.13 -2.34 -17.04
C ILE A 98 -7.25 -2.03 -15.54
N LEU A 99 -7.77 -2.98 -14.75
CA LEU A 99 -7.86 -2.83 -13.30
C LEU A 99 -6.48 -2.65 -12.65
N ASN A 100 -5.47 -3.37 -13.13
CA ASN A 100 -4.09 -3.20 -12.69
C ASN A 100 -3.56 -1.78 -12.97
N GLN A 101 -3.86 -1.22 -14.16
CA GLN A 101 -3.47 0.16 -14.50
C GLN A 101 -4.21 1.21 -13.66
N CYS A 102 -5.48 0.98 -13.30
CA CYS A 102 -6.18 1.81 -12.32
C CYS A 102 -5.45 1.81 -10.97
N GLY A 103 -4.92 0.65 -10.54
CA GLY A 103 -4.05 0.56 -9.37
C GLY A 103 -2.81 1.45 -9.47
N SER A 104 -2.16 1.50 -10.64
CA SER A 104 -1.01 2.38 -10.89
C SER A 104 -1.36 3.87 -10.79
N VAL A 105 -2.51 4.28 -11.35
CA VAL A 105 -3.00 5.66 -11.24
C VAL A 105 -3.28 6.02 -9.79
N LEU A 106 -3.99 5.16 -9.06
CA LEU A 106 -4.29 5.36 -7.64
C LEU A 106 -3.02 5.44 -6.80
N TYR A 107 -2.04 4.58 -7.07
CA TYR A 107 -0.73 4.60 -6.39
C TYR A 107 0.01 5.92 -6.63
N PHE A 108 0.06 6.37 -7.89
CA PHE A 108 0.69 7.63 -8.24
C PHE A 108 0.04 8.83 -7.52
N LEU A 109 -1.30 8.86 -7.45
CA LEU A 109 -2.02 9.91 -6.71
C LEU A 109 -1.74 9.83 -5.20
N THR A 110 -1.69 8.61 -4.64
CA THR A 110 -1.40 8.41 -3.21
C THR A 110 0.01 8.84 -2.84
N LEU A 111 1.00 8.65 -3.74
CA LEU A 111 2.38 9.09 -3.54
C LEU A 111 2.53 10.61 -3.41
N GLN A 112 1.58 11.41 -3.91
CA GLN A 112 1.60 12.87 -3.71
C GLN A 112 1.36 13.27 -2.26
N SER A 113 0.69 12.39 -1.50
CA SER A 113 0.24 12.60 -0.13
C SER A 113 0.96 11.71 0.89
N THR A 114 1.80 10.78 0.47
CA THR A 114 2.36 9.75 1.37
C THR A 114 3.85 9.59 1.17
N ASP A 115 4.57 9.45 2.27
CA ASP A 115 5.99 9.16 2.23
C ASP A 115 6.27 7.86 1.48
N ILE A 116 7.22 7.92 0.55
CA ILE A 116 7.68 6.77 -0.24
C ILE A 116 8.16 5.62 0.68
N SER A 117 8.75 5.98 1.82
CA SER A 117 9.19 5.03 2.86
C SER A 117 8.06 4.22 3.53
N LEU A 118 6.81 4.70 3.46
CA LEU A 118 5.62 3.95 3.87
C LEU A 118 4.93 3.31 2.67
N ALA A 119 4.77 4.07 1.57
CA ALA A 119 4.04 3.65 0.39
C ALA A 119 4.63 2.41 -0.29
N VAL A 120 5.95 2.35 -0.44
CA VAL A 120 6.64 1.25 -1.12
C VAL A 120 6.59 -0.04 -0.31
N PRO A 121 6.96 -0.06 0.99
CA PRO A 121 6.86 -1.28 1.78
C PRO A 121 5.44 -1.80 1.91
N VAL A 122 4.45 -0.93 2.18
CA VAL A 122 3.04 -1.35 2.35
C VAL A 122 2.49 -1.93 1.06
N SER A 123 2.58 -1.20 -0.05
CA SER A 123 1.96 -1.62 -1.32
C SER A 123 2.58 -2.92 -1.86
N ASN A 124 3.91 -3.04 -1.89
CA ASN A 124 4.59 -4.22 -2.42
C ASN A 124 4.36 -5.47 -1.55
N SER A 125 4.42 -5.32 -0.24
CA SER A 125 4.22 -6.40 0.73
C SER A 125 2.81 -6.98 0.66
N LEU A 126 1.79 -6.12 0.70
CA LEU A 126 0.40 -6.57 0.60
C LEU A 126 0.11 -7.11 -0.82
N THR A 127 0.68 -6.53 -1.87
CA THR A 127 0.54 -7.04 -3.24
C THR A 127 1.01 -8.49 -3.33
N PHE A 128 2.17 -8.79 -2.71
CA PHE A 128 2.68 -10.16 -2.65
C PHE A 128 1.70 -11.10 -1.93
N VAL A 129 1.20 -10.70 -0.76
CA VAL A 129 0.23 -11.50 0.01
C VAL A 129 -1.05 -11.75 -0.79
N PHE A 130 -1.64 -10.70 -1.38
CA PHE A 130 -2.84 -10.82 -2.20
C PHE A 130 -2.61 -11.62 -3.49
N THR A 131 -1.42 -11.54 -4.09
CA THR A 131 -1.02 -12.38 -5.23
C THR A 131 -1.01 -13.85 -4.85
N ALA A 132 -0.42 -14.19 -3.71
CA ALA A 132 -0.37 -15.57 -3.23
C ALA A 132 -1.77 -16.12 -2.91
N ILE A 133 -2.60 -15.33 -2.21
CA ILE A 133 -3.98 -15.69 -1.89
C ILE A 133 -4.79 -15.90 -3.17
N THR A 134 -4.69 -14.97 -4.12
CA THR A 134 -5.45 -15.02 -5.37
C THR A 134 -4.99 -16.18 -6.25
N GLY A 135 -3.68 -16.41 -6.37
CA GLY A 135 -3.12 -17.56 -7.08
C GLY A 135 -3.61 -18.89 -6.50
N TRP A 136 -3.67 -19.01 -5.17
CA TRP A 136 -4.23 -20.18 -4.51
C TRP A 136 -5.72 -20.37 -4.83
N PHE A 137 -6.53 -19.31 -4.81
CA PHE A 137 -7.95 -19.37 -5.23
C PHE A 137 -8.13 -19.77 -6.70
N LEU A 138 -7.19 -19.40 -7.58
CA LEU A 138 -7.20 -19.76 -9.00
C LEU A 138 -6.78 -21.22 -9.26
N GLY A 139 -6.38 -21.96 -8.21
CA GLY A 139 -5.90 -23.33 -8.31
C GLY A 139 -4.45 -23.45 -8.78
N GLU A 140 -3.63 -22.40 -8.61
CA GLU A 140 -2.18 -22.54 -8.75
C GLU A 140 -1.64 -23.48 -7.65
N GLU A 141 -0.46 -24.08 -7.89
CA GLU A 141 0.15 -25.03 -6.95
C GLU A 141 0.22 -24.45 -5.53
N LYS A 142 -0.01 -25.33 -4.54
CA LYS A 142 -0.02 -24.93 -3.13
C LYS A 142 1.30 -24.28 -2.77
N VAL A 143 1.21 -23.11 -2.18
CA VAL A 143 2.36 -22.32 -1.77
C VAL A 143 3.18 -23.10 -0.73
N HIS A 144 4.51 -23.11 -0.86
CA HIS A 144 5.40 -23.82 0.06
C HIS A 144 5.29 -23.28 1.50
N ARG A 145 5.55 -24.13 2.51
CA ARG A 145 5.47 -23.75 3.95
C ARG A 145 6.33 -22.52 4.29
N ASN A 146 7.48 -22.41 3.64
CA ASN A 146 8.40 -21.26 3.81
C ASN A 146 7.79 -19.94 3.33
N THR A 147 6.92 -19.97 2.32
CA THR A 147 6.25 -18.77 1.81
C THR A 147 5.21 -18.25 2.79
N TYR A 148 4.50 -19.13 3.51
CA TYR A 148 3.61 -18.70 4.59
C TYR A 148 4.37 -18.01 5.71
N LEU A 149 5.54 -18.53 6.09
CA LEU A 149 6.42 -17.88 7.07
C LEU A 149 6.88 -16.50 6.55
N GLY A 150 7.26 -16.41 5.27
CA GLY A 150 7.59 -15.16 4.61
C GLY A 150 6.44 -14.15 4.61
N MET A 151 5.21 -14.58 4.30
CA MET A 151 4.01 -13.74 4.34
C MET A 151 3.75 -13.18 5.73
N ILE A 152 3.89 -13.99 6.78
CA ILE A 152 3.74 -13.53 8.17
C ILE A 152 4.81 -12.47 8.50
N LEU A 153 6.07 -12.73 8.15
CA LEU A 153 7.16 -11.79 8.40
C LEU A 153 6.95 -10.46 7.66
N VAL A 154 6.48 -10.51 6.42
CA VAL A 154 6.14 -9.35 5.59
C VAL A 154 4.99 -8.54 6.19
N LEU A 155 3.94 -9.21 6.69
CA LEU A 155 2.84 -8.55 7.38
C LEU A 155 3.31 -7.87 8.68
N CYS A 156 4.12 -8.55 9.49
CA CYS A 156 4.71 -7.98 10.70
C CYS A 156 5.56 -6.74 10.37
N GLY A 157 6.47 -6.83 9.39
CA GLY A 157 7.28 -5.69 8.95
C GLY A 157 6.44 -4.52 8.46
N THR A 158 5.39 -4.79 7.69
CA THR A 158 4.47 -3.75 7.19
C THR A 158 3.73 -3.06 8.35
N THR A 159 3.22 -3.82 9.32
CA THR A 159 2.56 -3.25 10.50
C THR A 159 3.49 -2.37 11.32
N LEU A 160 4.78 -2.75 11.44
CA LEU A 160 5.80 -1.94 12.10
C LEU A 160 6.09 -0.64 11.35
N CYS A 161 6.15 -0.66 10.02
CA CYS A 161 6.30 0.56 9.21
C CYS A 161 5.13 1.52 9.41
N CYS A 162 3.90 1.01 9.45
CA CYS A 162 2.72 1.82 9.75
C CYS A 162 2.78 2.39 11.18
N TRP A 163 3.21 1.58 12.15
CA TRP A 163 3.32 1.98 13.56
C TRP A 163 4.36 3.08 13.78
N ASP A 164 5.56 2.94 13.21
CA ASP A 164 6.63 3.97 13.30
C ASP A 164 6.16 5.31 12.72
N LYS A 165 5.46 5.27 11.58
CA LYS A 165 4.91 6.50 10.98
C LYS A 165 3.80 7.12 11.81
N LEU A 166 2.90 6.30 12.37
CA LEU A 166 1.86 6.79 13.30
C LEU A 166 2.48 7.42 14.56
N ASN A 167 3.50 6.81 15.15
CA ASN A 167 4.17 7.35 16.33
C ASN A 167 4.91 8.66 16.04
N LYS A 168 5.62 8.75 14.90
CA LYS A 168 6.32 9.98 14.51
C LYS A 168 5.37 11.17 14.33
N THR A 169 4.15 10.94 13.84
CA THR A 169 3.11 11.98 13.76
C THR A 169 2.52 12.36 15.12
N VAL A 170 2.64 11.48 16.12
CA VAL A 170 2.13 11.73 17.48
C VAL A 170 3.12 12.53 18.33
N GLU A 171 4.42 12.38 18.10
CA GLU A 171 5.50 13.03 18.86
C GLU A 171 5.98 14.37 18.27
N SER A 172 5.67 14.70 17.00
CA SER A 172 5.96 15.99 16.35
C SER A 172 4.87 17.03 16.58
#